data_AF-A0A9Q0BLT8-F1
#
_entry.id   AF-A0A9Q0BLT8-F1
#
_cell.length_a   1.000
_cell.length_b   1.000
_cell.length_c   1.000
_cell.angle_alpha   90.00
_cell.angle_beta   90.00
_cell.angle_gamma   90.00
#
_symmetry.space_group_name_H-M   'P 1'
#
loop_
_entity.id
_entity.type
_entity.pdbx_description
1 polymer ?
#
loop_
_entity_poly.entity_id
_entity_poly.type
_entity_poly.pdbx_seq_one_letter_code
_entity_poly.pdbx_strand_id
1 'polypeptide(L)'
;METVVAFNNELSGLYDSRPPISKAKMAAITKSAMRAIKLYKHVVQSVEKFILKCKPEYKVPGLYVIDSIVRQSRHQYGMDKDLFAPRFQRNLTETFANLFRCAPEDKSRIIRVLNLWQKNNVFKSEVIQPIFDLADPNHPIYHQMPPVGGNGGQGGGVGPGPSSSGALSLADISSGPNGLNSSSMDLSMSSVVGDDKMGGAMPDLSVSECSW
;
A
#
# COMPACT_ATOMS: atom_id res chain seq x y z
N MET A 1 -22.37 -19.97 14.55
CA MET A 1 -20.95 -20.35 14.44
C MET A 1 -20.52 -20.66 13.01
N GLU A 2 -21.43 -20.96 12.10
CA GLU A 2 -21.12 -21.28 10.69
C GLU A 2 -20.22 -20.24 9.99
N THR A 3 -20.46 -18.94 10.21
CA THR A 3 -19.61 -17.87 9.67
C THR A 3 -18.16 -17.92 10.15
N VAL A 4 -17.93 -18.38 11.38
CA VAL A 4 -16.57 -18.58 11.94
C VAL A 4 -15.92 -19.82 11.34
N VAL A 5 -16.69 -20.88 11.07
CA VAL A 5 -16.19 -22.07 10.38
C VAL A 5 -15.75 -21.71 8.96
N ALA A 6 -16.57 -20.95 8.23
CA ALA A 6 -16.21 -20.44 6.91
C ALA A 6 -14.95 -19.56 6.95
N PHE A 7 -14.82 -18.67 7.94
CA PHE A 7 -13.61 -17.89 8.14
C PHE A 7 -12.38 -18.77 8.42
N ASN A 8 -12.50 -19.79 9.27
CA ASN A 8 -11.40 -20.71 9.58
C ASN A 8 -10.96 -21.52 8.38
N ASN A 9 -11.90 -21.93 7.51
CA ASN A 9 -11.57 -22.61 6.26
C ASN A 9 -10.80 -21.68 5.32
N GLU A 10 -11.24 -20.42 5.18
CA GLU A 10 -10.52 -19.43 4.37
C GLU A 10 -9.11 -19.13 4.91
N LEU A 11 -8.99 -18.97 6.23
CA LEU A 11 -7.72 -18.73 6.94
C LEU A 11 -6.77 -19.92 6.80
N SER A 12 -7.28 -21.14 6.93
CA SER A 12 -6.48 -22.36 6.76
C SER A 12 -6.00 -22.52 5.31
N GLY A 13 -6.80 -22.06 4.34
CA GLY A 13 -6.39 -22.03 2.93
C GLY A 13 -5.21 -21.09 2.63
N LEU A 14 -4.69 -20.34 3.60
CA LEU A 14 -3.38 -19.69 3.46
C LEU A 14 -2.23 -20.69 3.34
N TYR A 15 -2.38 -21.91 3.89
CA TYR A 15 -1.35 -22.94 3.81
C TYR A 15 -1.25 -23.56 2.42
N ASP A 16 -2.35 -23.58 1.67
CA ASP A 16 -2.41 -24.23 0.35
C ASP A 16 -1.58 -23.47 -0.71
N SER A 17 -1.42 -22.16 -0.52
CA SER A 17 -0.54 -21.35 -1.35
C SER A 17 0.75 -21.03 -0.60
N ARG A 18 1.91 -21.44 -1.13
CA ARG A 18 3.18 -20.87 -0.65
C ARG A 18 3.19 -19.37 -0.92
N PRO A 19 3.73 -18.54 0.00
CA PRO A 19 3.96 -17.12 -0.28
C PRO A 19 4.68 -16.93 -1.62
N PRO A 20 4.26 -15.98 -2.48
CA PRO A 20 3.39 -14.84 -2.18
C PRO A 20 1.88 -15.17 -2.16
N ILE A 21 1.18 -14.73 -1.11
CA ILE A 21 -0.28 -14.87 -1.02
C ILE A 21 -0.94 -13.93 -2.02
N SER A 22 -1.89 -14.44 -2.79
CA SER A 22 -2.60 -13.62 -3.76
C SER A 22 -3.48 -12.57 -3.08
N LYS A 23 -3.55 -11.38 -3.69
CA LYS A 23 -4.42 -10.29 -3.25
C LYS A 23 -5.89 -10.72 -3.17
N ALA A 24 -6.34 -11.57 -4.10
CA ALA A 24 -7.67 -12.15 -4.09
C ALA A 24 -7.93 -13.02 -2.83
N LYS A 25 -6.95 -13.85 -2.42
CA LYS A 25 -7.07 -14.67 -1.21
C LYS A 25 -7.16 -13.80 0.05
N MET A 26 -6.33 -12.75 0.14
CA MET A 26 -6.40 -11.80 1.25
C MET A 26 -7.78 -11.12 1.33
N ALA A 27 -8.29 -10.64 0.19
CA ALA A 27 -9.62 -10.03 0.12
C ALA A 27 -10.74 -11.01 0.51
N ALA A 28 -10.64 -12.29 0.12
CA ALA A 28 -11.62 -13.32 0.49
C ALA A 28 -11.65 -13.56 2.01
N ILE A 29 -10.49 -13.70 2.65
CA ILE A 29 -10.36 -13.86 4.11
C ILE A 29 -10.98 -12.65 4.82
N THR A 30 -10.63 -11.44 4.39
CA THR A 30 -11.17 -10.21 4.98
C THR A 30 -12.68 -10.09 4.81
N LYS A 31 -13.21 -10.42 3.63
CA LYS A 31 -14.67 -10.44 3.39
C LYS A 31 -15.37 -11.46 4.29
N SER A 32 -14.77 -12.62 4.50
CA SER A 32 -15.27 -13.64 5.42
C SER A 32 -15.27 -13.16 6.87
N ALA A 33 -14.21 -12.46 7.30
CA ALA A 33 -14.12 -11.84 8.63
C ALA A 33 -15.21 -10.78 8.85
N MET A 34 -15.44 -9.90 7.86
CA MET A 34 -16.49 -8.86 7.95
C MET A 34 -17.89 -9.49 8.05
N ARG A 35 -18.16 -10.59 7.33
CA ARG A 35 -19.42 -11.35 7.48
C ARG A 35 -19.59 -11.97 8.87
N ALA A 36 -18.49 -12.29 9.55
CA ALA A 36 -18.47 -12.86 10.89
C ALA A 36 -18.37 -11.81 12.02
N ILE A 37 -18.62 -10.53 11.74
CA ILE A 37 -18.44 -9.42 12.71
C ILE A 37 -19.15 -9.62 14.05
N LYS A 38 -20.36 -10.21 14.07
CA LYS A 38 -21.09 -10.51 15.32
C LYS A 38 -20.32 -11.44 16.26
N LEU A 39 -19.40 -12.24 15.71
CA LEU A 39 -18.54 -13.19 16.41
C LEU A 39 -17.06 -12.77 16.34
N TYR A 40 -16.75 -11.46 16.26
CA TYR A 40 -15.39 -10.91 16.13
C TYR A 40 -14.39 -11.51 17.13
N LYS A 41 -14.82 -11.81 18.37
CA LYS A 41 -13.96 -12.46 19.39
C LYS A 41 -13.39 -13.79 18.91
N HIS A 42 -14.20 -14.60 18.22
CA HIS A 42 -13.76 -15.89 17.67
C HIS A 42 -12.88 -15.70 16.44
N VAL A 43 -13.21 -14.73 15.58
CA VAL A 43 -12.37 -14.39 14.42
C VAL A 43 -10.96 -13.98 14.88
N VAL A 44 -10.87 -13.06 15.84
CA VAL A 44 -9.59 -12.61 16.42
C VAL A 44 -8.84 -13.79 17.03
N GLN A 45 -9.49 -14.60 17.87
CA GLN A 45 -8.86 -15.78 18.47
C GLN A 45 -8.33 -16.76 17.42
N SER A 46 -9.06 -16.97 16.32
CA SER A 46 -8.62 -17.83 15.23
C SER A 46 -7.36 -17.29 14.55
N VAL A 47 -7.28 -15.97 14.32
CA VAL A 47 -6.08 -15.33 13.74
C VAL A 47 -4.88 -15.39 14.69
N GLU A 48 -5.08 -15.07 15.97
CA GLU A 48 -4.03 -15.18 16.99
C GLU A 48 -3.50 -16.61 17.11
N LYS A 49 -4.40 -17.59 17.13
CA LYS A 49 -4.05 -19.01 17.17
C LYS A 49 -3.34 -19.47 15.89
N PHE A 50 -3.74 -18.94 14.73
CA PHE A 50 -3.02 -19.18 13.48
C PHE A 50 -1.59 -18.67 13.56
N ILE A 51 -1.38 -17.41 13.98
CA ILE A 51 -0.05 -16.82 14.14
C ILE A 51 0.79 -17.59 15.16
N LEU A 52 0.20 -18.05 16.27
CA LEU A 52 0.90 -18.84 17.28
C LEU A 52 1.42 -20.18 16.72
N LYS A 53 0.60 -20.88 15.91
CA LYS A 53 0.90 -22.24 15.44
C LYS A 53 1.53 -22.32 14.05
N CYS A 54 1.46 -21.27 13.24
CA CYS A 54 1.94 -21.30 11.87
C CYS A 54 3.47 -21.33 11.80
N LYS A 55 3.98 -21.85 10.68
CA LYS A 55 5.42 -21.85 10.38
C LYS A 55 5.93 -20.41 10.21
N PRO A 56 7.24 -20.15 10.40
CA PRO A 56 7.87 -18.84 10.22
C PRO A 56 7.52 -18.13 8.90
N GLU A 57 7.39 -18.90 7.81
CA GLU A 57 7.05 -18.41 6.47
C GLU A 57 5.63 -17.80 6.36
N TYR A 58 4.73 -18.13 7.28
CA TYR A 58 3.34 -17.62 7.30
C TYR A 58 3.12 -16.50 8.33
N LYS A 59 4.16 -16.05 9.03
CA LYS A 59 4.05 -14.98 10.03
C LYS A 59 3.66 -13.65 9.38
N VAL A 60 4.37 -13.27 8.31
CA VAL A 60 4.06 -12.04 7.55
C VAL A 60 2.66 -12.10 6.92
N PRO A 61 2.26 -13.19 6.24
CA PRO A 61 0.87 -13.38 5.82
C PRO A 61 -0.15 -13.23 6.95
N GLY A 62 0.10 -13.83 8.11
CA GLY A 62 -0.79 -13.72 9.28
C GLY A 62 -0.93 -12.28 9.77
N LEU A 63 0.16 -11.50 9.76
CA LEU A 63 0.10 -10.07 10.07
C LEU A 63 -0.72 -9.29 9.03
N TYR A 64 -0.58 -9.59 7.75
CA TYR A 64 -1.36 -8.95 6.69
C TYR A 64 -2.87 -9.24 6.80
N VAL A 65 -3.25 -10.41 7.34
CA VAL A 65 -4.65 -10.72 7.65
C VAL A 65 -5.18 -9.77 8.73
N ILE A 66 -4.42 -9.55 9.83
CA ILE A 66 -4.81 -8.59 10.87
C ILE A 66 -4.97 -7.20 10.28
N ASP A 67 -3.96 -6.74 9.53
CA ASP A 67 -3.95 -5.43 8.88
C ASP A 67 -5.18 -5.25 7.98
N SER A 68 -5.45 -6.22 7.10
CA SER A 68 -6.57 -6.16 6.16
C SER A 68 -7.93 -6.14 6.88
N ILE A 69 -8.12 -6.96 7.91
CA ILE A 69 -9.36 -6.99 8.70
C ILE A 69 -9.60 -5.65 9.41
N VAL A 70 -8.58 -5.12 10.10
CA VAL A 70 -8.69 -3.87 10.86
C VAL A 70 -8.95 -2.69 9.93
N ARG A 71 -8.19 -2.57 8.82
CA ARG A 71 -8.42 -1.51 7.83
C ARG A 71 -9.82 -1.60 7.24
N GLN A 72 -10.25 -2.79 6.85
CA GLN A 72 -11.57 -2.97 6.26
C GLN A 72 -12.69 -2.65 7.25
N SER A 73 -12.56 -3.06 8.51
CA SER A 73 -13.57 -2.76 9.53
C SER A 73 -13.68 -1.27 9.79
N ARG A 74 -12.55 -0.57 9.95
CA ARG A 74 -12.54 0.89 10.13
C ARG A 74 -13.12 1.63 8.93
N HIS A 75 -12.85 1.15 7.71
CA HIS A 75 -13.41 1.75 6.51
C HIS A 75 -14.93 1.54 6.39
N GLN A 76 -15.43 0.34 6.71
CA GLN A 76 -16.85 0.02 6.61
C GLN A 76 -17.71 0.61 7.74
N TYR A 77 -17.19 0.68 8.96
CA TYR A 77 -17.98 1.05 10.15
C TYR A 77 -17.57 2.39 10.77
N GLY A 78 -16.45 2.97 10.33
CA GLY A 78 -15.82 4.13 10.96
C GLY A 78 -14.88 3.73 12.10
N MET A 79 -14.02 4.67 12.51
CA MET A 79 -12.98 4.42 13.51
C MET A 79 -13.55 4.09 14.89
N ASP A 80 -14.67 4.70 15.28
CA ASP A 80 -15.25 4.56 16.62
C ASP A 80 -16.07 3.27 16.81
N LYS A 81 -16.48 2.63 15.71
CA LYS A 81 -17.32 1.42 15.74
C LYS A 81 -16.53 0.14 15.42
N ASP A 82 -15.22 0.25 15.19
CA ASP A 82 -14.38 -0.91 14.96
C ASP A 82 -14.29 -1.78 16.22
N LEU A 83 -14.64 -3.06 16.07
CA LEU A 83 -14.56 -4.06 17.13
C LEU A 83 -13.27 -4.89 17.07
N PHE A 84 -12.56 -4.86 15.93
CA PHE A 84 -11.36 -5.67 15.70
C PHE A 84 -10.11 -5.03 16.27
N ALA A 85 -9.80 -3.75 15.99
CA ALA A 85 -8.61 -3.10 16.55
C ALA A 85 -8.56 -3.18 18.09
N PRO A 86 -9.57 -2.71 18.86
CA PRO A 86 -9.51 -2.78 20.31
C PRO A 86 -9.43 -4.21 20.84
N ARG A 87 -9.88 -5.20 20.05
CA ARG A 87 -9.80 -6.61 20.44
C ARG A 87 -8.40 -7.19 20.22
N PHE A 88 -7.79 -6.97 19.04
CA PHE A 88 -6.42 -7.37 18.77
C PHE A 88 -5.42 -6.68 19.70
N GLN A 89 -5.69 -5.42 20.08
CA GLN A 89 -4.86 -4.65 21.01
C GLN A 89 -4.62 -5.38 22.35
N ARG A 90 -5.59 -6.16 22.84
CA ARG A 90 -5.49 -6.82 24.16
C ARG A 90 -4.33 -7.81 24.27
N ASN A 91 -4.02 -8.51 23.17
CA ASN A 91 -2.98 -9.53 23.10
C ASN A 91 -1.96 -9.19 22.01
N LEU A 92 -1.86 -7.91 21.62
CA LEU A 92 -1.04 -7.49 20.49
C LEU A 92 0.44 -7.75 20.75
N THR A 93 0.93 -7.43 21.95
CA THR A 93 2.32 -7.69 22.35
C THR A 93 2.69 -9.17 22.26
N GLU A 94 1.82 -10.06 22.75
CA GLU A 94 2.02 -11.51 22.66
C GLU A 94 1.93 -12.02 21.21
N THR A 95 1.01 -11.48 20.42
CA THR A 95 0.88 -11.80 19.00
C THR A 95 2.15 -11.41 18.24
N PHE A 96 2.69 -10.21 18.51
CA PHE A 96 3.93 -9.75 17.88
C PHE A 96 5.17 -10.49 18.36
N ALA A 97 5.25 -10.87 19.64
CA ALA A 97 6.30 -11.76 20.12
C ALA A 97 6.34 -13.07 19.30
N ASN A 98 5.17 -13.62 18.95
CA ASN A 98 5.05 -14.78 18.09
C ASN A 98 5.34 -14.50 16.60
N LEU A 99 5.08 -13.27 16.12
CA LEU A 99 5.41 -12.83 14.76
C LEU A 99 6.91 -12.64 14.56
N PHE A 100 7.63 -12.10 15.55
CA PHE A 100 9.09 -11.90 15.49
C PHE A 100 9.91 -13.20 15.49
N ARG A 101 9.26 -14.35 15.72
CA ARG A 101 9.83 -15.70 15.48
C ARG A 101 9.84 -16.09 14.00
N CYS A 102 9.99 -15.11 13.10
CA CYS A 102 10.13 -15.26 11.66
C CYS A 102 11.60 -15.22 11.22
N ALA A 103 11.86 -15.42 9.93
CA ALA A 103 13.18 -15.19 9.35
C ALA A 103 13.61 -13.71 9.51
N PRO A 104 14.91 -13.40 9.61
CA PRO A 104 15.38 -12.03 9.76
C PRO A 104 15.00 -11.13 8.58
N GLU A 105 14.92 -11.67 7.35
CA GLU A 105 14.48 -10.91 6.17
C GLU A 105 13.04 -10.37 6.31
N ASP A 106 12.17 -11.14 6.99
CA ASP A 106 10.74 -10.81 7.15
C ASP A 106 10.49 -9.78 8.26
N LYS A 107 11.43 -9.58 9.18
CA LYS A 107 11.30 -8.59 10.27
C LYS A 107 11.06 -7.18 9.72
N SER A 108 11.76 -6.81 8.64
CA SER A 108 11.60 -5.51 7.97
C SER A 108 10.16 -5.26 7.50
N ARG A 109 9.46 -6.31 7.04
CA ARG A 109 8.05 -6.24 6.60
C ARG A 109 7.11 -6.00 7.78
N ILE A 110 7.37 -6.67 8.91
CA ILE A 110 6.62 -6.49 10.16
C ILE A 110 6.77 -5.04 10.67
N ILE A 111 8.01 -4.54 10.71
CA ILE A 111 8.32 -3.15 11.10
C ILE A 111 7.62 -2.14 10.18
N ARG A 112 7.56 -2.40 8.87
CA ARG A 112 6.84 -1.54 7.92
C ARG A 112 5.34 -1.45 8.23
N VAL A 113 4.70 -2.56 8.58
CA VAL A 113 3.28 -2.57 8.97
C VAL A 113 3.06 -1.78 10.26
N LEU A 114 3.93 -1.93 11.27
CA LEU A 114 3.85 -1.16 12.51
C LEU A 114 3.96 0.34 12.28
N ASN A 115 4.91 0.76 11.44
CA ASN A 115 5.04 2.16 11.04
C ASN A 115 3.79 2.68 10.32
N LEU A 116 3.19 1.87 9.45
CA LEU A 116 1.92 2.23 8.79
C LEU A 116 0.77 2.35 9.79
N TRP A 117 0.70 1.47 10.80
CA TRP A 117 -0.31 1.56 11.85
C TRP A 117 -0.15 2.82 12.69
N GLN A 118 1.08 3.21 13.02
CA GLN A 118 1.35 4.45 13.75
C GLN A 118 0.98 5.67 12.92
N LYS A 119 1.44 5.74 11.66
CA LYS A 119 1.15 6.86 10.75
C LYS A 119 -0.35 7.07 10.51
N ASN A 120 -1.11 5.98 10.39
CA ASN A 120 -2.55 6.04 10.14
C ASN A 120 -3.40 6.05 11.43
N ASN A 121 -2.78 6.18 12.61
CA ASN A 121 -3.46 6.12 13.91
C ASN A 121 -4.38 4.89 14.03
N VAL A 122 -3.90 3.74 13.55
CA VAL A 122 -4.62 2.45 13.66
C VAL A 122 -4.64 2.02 15.13
N PHE A 123 -3.48 2.09 15.77
CA PHE A 123 -3.31 1.92 17.20
C PHE A 123 -2.63 3.16 17.78
N LYS A 124 -2.84 3.41 19.07
CA LYS A 124 -2.18 4.51 19.76
C LYS A 124 -0.68 4.22 19.91
N SER A 125 0.14 5.26 19.92
CA SER A 125 1.60 5.13 20.10
C SER A 125 1.98 4.34 21.36
N GLU A 126 1.23 4.49 22.46
CA GLU A 126 1.44 3.75 23.71
C GLU A 126 1.36 2.22 23.57
N VAL A 127 0.63 1.74 22.56
CA VAL A 127 0.48 0.31 22.25
C VAL A 127 1.57 -0.15 21.29
N ILE A 128 1.94 0.71 20.33
CA ILE A 128 2.90 0.39 19.29
C ILE A 128 4.34 0.41 19.83
N GLN A 129 4.67 1.33 20.73
CA GLN A 129 6.04 1.49 21.27
C GLN A 129 6.58 0.19 21.91
N PRO A 130 5.87 -0.46 22.85
CA PRO A 130 6.34 -1.73 23.41
C PRO A 130 6.60 -2.81 22.35
N ILE A 131 5.87 -2.79 21.23
CA ILE A 131 6.04 -3.76 20.16
C ILE A 131 7.31 -3.48 19.36
N PHE A 132 7.67 -2.21 19.17
CA PHE A 132 8.96 -1.84 18.58
C PHE A 132 10.12 -2.27 19.48
N ASP A 133 10.01 -2.04 20.80
CA ASP A 133 11.03 -2.47 21.77
C ASP A 133 11.19 -4.01 21.77
N LEU A 134 10.11 -4.76 21.53
CA LEU A 134 10.17 -6.22 21.39
C LEU A 134 10.88 -6.68 20.11
N ALA A 135 10.94 -5.85 19.07
CA ALA A 135 11.62 -6.19 17.82
C ALA A 135 13.15 -6.23 17.99
N ASP A 136 13.64 -5.92 19.19
CA ASP A 136 14.92 -5.32 19.39
C ASP A 136 15.73 -5.88 20.59
N PRO A 137 16.92 -6.47 20.35
CA PRO A 137 17.91 -6.65 21.40
C PRO A 137 18.96 -5.51 21.55
N ASN A 138 19.06 -4.53 20.63
CA ASN A 138 19.99 -3.36 20.61
C ASN A 138 19.84 -2.37 19.37
N HIS A 139 18.67 -1.91 18.93
CA HIS A 139 18.43 -1.52 17.52
C HIS A 139 18.36 0.00 17.29
N PRO A 140 19.11 0.48 16.28
CA PRO A 140 19.05 1.86 15.78
C PRO A 140 17.86 2.06 14.82
N ILE A 141 16.61 1.95 15.28
CA ILE A 141 15.43 2.20 14.42
C ILE A 141 15.29 3.69 14.00
N TYR A 142 16.04 4.62 14.58
CA TYR A 142 15.85 6.07 14.37
C TYR A 142 16.64 6.72 13.22
N HIS A 143 17.70 6.12 12.66
CA HIS A 143 18.63 6.87 11.81
C HIS A 143 18.41 6.80 10.29
N GLN A 144 17.35 6.14 9.80
CA GLN A 144 17.21 5.97 8.35
C GLN A 144 15.78 5.98 7.80
N MET A 145 14.96 6.95 8.21
CA MET A 145 13.76 7.32 7.44
C MET A 145 13.98 8.69 6.76
N PRO A 146 13.79 8.81 5.44
CA PRO A 146 13.83 10.11 4.77
C PRO A 146 12.60 10.94 5.17
N PRO A 147 12.68 12.28 5.18
CA PRO A 147 11.53 13.12 5.47
C PRO A 147 10.53 12.99 4.31
N VAL A 148 9.32 12.52 4.61
CA VAL A 148 8.21 12.63 3.65
C VAL A 148 7.65 14.04 3.78
N GLY A 149 8.03 14.92 2.86
CA GLY A 149 7.52 16.29 2.80
C GLY A 149 7.99 17.01 1.55
N GLY A 150 7.06 17.37 0.66
CA GLY A 150 7.34 18.25 -0.46
C GLY A 150 6.40 18.06 -1.66
N ASN A 151 5.15 18.48 -1.51
CA ASN A 151 4.27 18.79 -2.65
C ASN A 151 4.48 20.27 -3.02
N GLY A 152 4.77 20.60 -4.28
CA GLY A 152 4.75 21.98 -4.77
C GLY A 152 5.75 22.24 -5.91
N GLY A 153 5.23 22.49 -7.11
CA GLY A 153 6.02 22.82 -8.29
C GLY A 153 6.40 24.31 -8.42
N GLN A 154 6.93 24.62 -9.62
CA GLN A 154 7.31 25.90 -10.23
C GLN A 154 8.80 26.26 -10.25
N GLY A 155 9.38 26.18 -11.46
CA GLY A 155 9.67 27.38 -12.26
C GLY A 155 10.96 28.16 -11.96
N GLY A 156 11.93 28.05 -12.89
CA GLY A 156 12.63 29.20 -13.48
C GLY A 156 13.94 29.69 -12.83
N GLY A 157 14.98 29.81 -13.68
CA GLY A 157 15.84 31.00 -13.68
C GLY A 157 17.31 30.86 -13.25
N VAL A 158 18.19 30.88 -14.25
CA VAL A 158 19.47 31.64 -14.39
C VAL A 158 20.64 31.43 -13.40
N GLY A 159 21.85 31.26 -13.97
CA GLY A 159 23.16 31.18 -13.28
C GLY A 159 23.69 32.53 -12.75
N PRO A 160 25.02 32.78 -12.60
CA PRO A 160 26.19 32.20 -13.30
C PRO A 160 27.37 31.69 -12.40
N GLY A 161 28.43 31.15 -13.03
CA GLY A 161 29.62 30.45 -12.44
C GLY A 161 30.68 31.36 -11.78
N PRO A 162 32.02 31.17 -11.95
CA PRO A 162 32.80 30.16 -12.71
C PRO A 162 34.04 29.57 -11.96
N SER A 163 34.72 28.57 -12.55
CA SER A 163 36.18 28.22 -12.51
C SER A 163 36.36 26.74 -12.88
N SER A 164 37.37 26.22 -13.59
CA SER A 164 38.35 26.68 -14.57
C SER A 164 39.11 25.41 -15.03
N SER A 165 39.54 25.39 -16.30
CA SER A 165 40.68 24.62 -16.83
C SER A 165 40.49 23.14 -17.24
N GLY A 166 40.77 22.85 -18.53
CA GLY A 166 41.30 21.55 -18.94
C GLY A 166 40.98 21.05 -20.36
N ALA A 167 41.82 21.43 -21.34
CA ALA A 167 42.23 20.64 -22.52
C ALA A 167 41.29 20.45 -23.74
N LEU A 168 41.62 21.24 -24.77
CA LEU A 168 41.74 21.00 -26.22
C LEU A 168 41.47 19.58 -26.78
N SER A 169 40.69 19.53 -27.88
CA SER A 169 41.04 18.77 -29.09
C SER A 169 40.31 19.33 -30.32
N LEU A 170 41.06 19.44 -31.42
CA LEU A 170 40.72 19.96 -32.75
C LEU A 170 40.23 18.83 -33.68
N ALA A 171 39.65 19.26 -34.81
CA ALA A 171 39.17 18.53 -36.01
C ALA A 171 37.69 18.14 -35.93
N ASP A 172 36.82 18.49 -36.89
CA ASP A 172 37.03 18.45 -38.35
C ASP A 172 36.09 19.44 -39.09
N ILE A 173 36.52 19.91 -40.26
CA ILE A 173 35.85 20.87 -41.15
C ILE A 173 35.60 20.17 -42.49
N SER A 174 34.35 20.16 -42.98
CA SER A 174 34.00 20.12 -44.41
C SER A 174 32.48 20.37 -44.56
N SER A 175 32.00 21.54 -45.00
CA SER A 175 31.82 22.02 -46.39
C SER A 175 30.70 21.33 -47.19
N GLY A 176 29.63 22.06 -47.54
CA GLY A 176 28.71 21.68 -48.64
C GLY A 176 27.25 22.19 -48.53
N PRO A 177 26.71 23.00 -49.49
CA PRO A 177 25.45 23.75 -49.36
C PRO A 177 24.27 23.26 -50.23
N ASN A 178 23.14 24.01 -50.13
CA ASN A 178 21.98 24.15 -51.04
C ASN A 178 20.73 23.26 -50.87
N GLY A 179 19.56 23.92 -50.94
CA GLY A 179 18.29 23.28 -51.33
C GLY A 179 17.00 24.01 -50.90
N LEU A 180 16.65 25.09 -51.59
CA LEU A 180 15.36 25.81 -51.53
C LEU A 180 14.24 25.05 -52.29
N ASN A 181 13.01 25.01 -51.76
CA ASN A 181 11.72 25.12 -52.49
C ASN A 181 10.57 25.11 -51.45
N SER A 182 9.79 26.15 -51.14
CA SER A 182 8.83 27.00 -51.87
C SER A 182 7.48 26.34 -52.22
N SER A 183 6.41 26.95 -51.67
CA SER A 183 5.03 27.08 -52.21
C SER A 183 4.12 25.85 -52.16
N SER A 184 2.80 25.91 -51.98
CA SER A 184 1.80 26.93 -51.64
C SER A 184 0.42 26.24 -51.72
N MET A 185 -0.58 26.71 -50.95
CA MET A 185 -2.02 26.82 -51.32
C MET A 185 -2.80 25.50 -51.62
N ASP A 186 -4.10 25.29 -51.37
CA ASP A 186 -5.19 26.08 -50.79
C ASP A 186 -6.43 25.17 -50.62
N LEU A 187 -7.25 25.51 -49.63
CA LEU A 187 -8.73 25.55 -49.57
C LEU A 187 -9.70 24.44 -50.06
N SER A 188 -10.72 24.33 -49.18
CA SER A 188 -12.18 24.22 -49.40
C SER A 188 -12.83 22.83 -49.35
N MET A 189 -13.64 22.54 -48.31
CA MET A 189 -15.08 22.89 -48.13
C MET A 189 -15.96 21.86 -48.87
N SER A 190 -16.83 21.09 -48.22
CA SER A 190 -18.18 21.53 -47.80
C SER A 190 -18.90 20.48 -46.94
N SER A 191 -19.57 20.98 -45.89
CA SER A 191 -20.90 20.63 -45.30
C SER A 191 -21.59 19.27 -45.55
N VAL A 192 -22.21 18.69 -44.51
CA VAL A 192 -23.68 18.70 -44.26
C VAL A 192 -24.03 18.03 -42.89
N VAL A 193 -24.63 18.77 -41.95
CA VAL A 193 -26.02 18.72 -41.39
C VAL A 193 -26.42 17.47 -40.56
N GLY A 194 -26.89 17.68 -39.32
CA GLY A 194 -27.67 16.72 -38.54
C GLY A 194 -27.88 17.14 -37.07
N ASP A 195 -29.13 17.26 -36.65
CA ASP A 195 -29.68 18.02 -35.52
C ASP A 195 -30.01 17.15 -34.28
N ASP A 196 -30.31 17.84 -33.17
CA ASP A 196 -31.22 17.46 -32.05
C ASP A 196 -30.85 16.45 -30.92
N LYS A 197 -30.70 17.04 -29.71
CA LYS A 197 -31.65 16.94 -28.56
C LYS A 197 -31.52 15.84 -27.47
N MET A 198 -31.40 16.35 -26.24
CA MET A 198 -31.86 15.86 -24.90
C MET A 198 -31.23 14.62 -24.25
N GLY A 199 -30.68 14.85 -23.04
CA GLY A 199 -31.02 14.04 -21.87
C GLY A 199 -29.87 13.38 -21.12
N GLY A 200 -29.73 13.74 -19.83
CA GLY A 200 -29.26 12.79 -18.82
C GLY A 200 -27.82 12.95 -18.36
N ALA A 201 -27.62 13.78 -17.35
CA ALA A 201 -26.51 13.63 -16.41
C ALA A 201 -26.58 12.23 -15.77
N MET A 202 -25.58 11.38 -16.02
CA MET A 202 -25.24 10.26 -15.14
C MET A 202 -23.99 10.63 -14.35
N PRO A 203 -23.99 10.49 -13.02
CA PRO A 203 -22.78 10.63 -12.23
C PRO A 203 -21.87 9.42 -12.44
N ASP A 204 -20.60 9.76 -12.66
CA ASP A 204 -19.39 8.97 -12.61
C ASP A 204 -19.41 7.92 -11.47
N LEU A 205 -19.59 6.64 -11.84
CA LEU A 205 -19.18 5.52 -11.00
C LEU A 205 -17.69 5.29 -11.25
N SER A 206 -16.89 6.16 -10.66
CA SER A 206 -15.50 5.89 -10.33
C SER A 206 -15.41 4.51 -9.67
N VAL A 207 -14.93 3.56 -10.47
CA VAL A 207 -14.24 2.38 -10.00
C VAL A 207 -13.07 2.91 -9.19
N SER A 208 -13.33 3.12 -7.91
CA SER A 208 -12.31 3.42 -6.92
C SER A 208 -11.54 2.13 -6.73
N GLU A 209 -10.57 1.92 -7.62
CA GLU A 209 -9.42 1.07 -7.44
C GLU A 209 -8.88 1.31 -6.03
N CYS A 210 -9.30 0.46 -5.11
CA CYS A 210 -8.57 0.24 -3.87
C CYS A 210 -7.20 -0.25 -4.31
N SER A 211 -6.24 0.66 -4.36
CA SER A 211 -4.83 0.36 -4.55
C SER A 211 -4.37 -0.39 -3.29
N TRP A 212 -3.80 -1.58 -3.52
CA TRP A 212 -3.16 -2.40 -2.50
C TRP A 212 -1.66 -2.24 -2.64
#